data_AF-A0A369KYW8-F1
#
_entry.id   AF-A0A369KYW8-F1
#
_cell.length_a   1.000
_cell.length_b   1.000
_cell.length_c   1.000
_cell.angle_alpha   90.00
_cell.angle_beta   90.00
_cell.angle_gamma   90.00
#
_symmetry.space_group_name_H-M   'P 1'
#
loop_
_entity.id
_entity.type
_entity.pdbx_description
1 polymer ?
#
loop_
_entity_poly.entity_id
_entity_poly.type
_entity_poly.pdbx_seq_one_letter_code
_entity_poly.pdbx_strand_id
1 'polypeptide(L)'
;MHATRSAEARRDSRAWQTALDRALAAHDSEDAFVHYPHVAFAFPSSSPNPYSGDYPLLNYRELKEWATSRGWRVRPAPERAPAGDKYSPPVRFTRGRAHHLP
;
A
#
# COMPACT_ATOMS: atom_id res chain seq x y z
N MET A 1 -2.05 -18.69 -23.84
CA MET A 1 -1.56 -19.12 -22.50
C MET A 1 -1.30 -17.86 -21.66
N HIS A 2 -2.26 -17.40 -20.84
CA HIS A 2 -2.15 -16.13 -20.08
C HIS A 2 -2.47 -16.27 -18.57
N ALA A 3 -2.78 -17.46 -18.08
CA ALA A 3 -3.25 -17.67 -16.70
C ALA A 3 -2.12 -17.68 -15.64
N THR A 4 -0.87 -17.92 -16.04
CA THR A 4 0.26 -18.06 -15.10
C THR A 4 0.73 -16.70 -14.55
N ARG A 5 0.88 -15.70 -15.43
CA ARG A 5 1.39 -14.36 -15.05
C ARG A 5 0.51 -13.65 -14.02
N SER A 6 -0.81 -13.81 -14.12
CA SER A 6 -1.76 -13.25 -13.17
C SER A 6 -1.79 -14.01 -11.83
N ALA A 7 -1.47 -15.31 -11.84
CA ALA A 7 -1.38 -16.12 -10.62
C ALA A 7 -0.08 -15.85 -9.86
N GLU A 8 1.03 -15.65 -10.57
CA GLU A 8 2.33 -15.25 -10.01
C GLU A 8 2.24 -13.85 -9.39
N ALA A 9 1.78 -12.85 -10.14
CA ALA A 9 1.59 -11.49 -9.63
C ALA A 9 0.67 -11.44 -8.40
N ARG A 10 -0.37 -12.28 -8.34
CA ARG A 10 -1.25 -12.42 -7.17
C ARG A 10 -0.57 -13.09 -5.98
N ARG A 11 0.29 -14.08 -6.20
CA ARG A 11 1.09 -14.71 -5.14
C ARG A 11 2.10 -13.72 -4.57
N ASP A 12 2.75 -12.96 -5.45
CA ASP A 12 3.67 -11.89 -5.04
C ASP A 12 2.92 -10.82 -4.23
N SER A 13 1.75 -10.38 -4.70
CA SER A 13 0.93 -9.37 -4.00
C SER A 13 0.57 -9.80 -2.58
N ARG A 14 0.14 -11.06 -2.39
CA ARG A 14 -0.18 -11.61 -1.06
C ARG A 14 1.03 -11.70 -0.14
N ALA A 15 2.21 -12.01 -0.69
CA ALA A 15 3.44 -12.01 0.09
C ALA A 15 3.79 -10.58 0.56
N TRP A 16 3.65 -9.59 -0.32
CA TRP A 16 3.82 -8.17 0.02
C TRP A 16 2.80 -7.68 1.05
N GLN A 17 1.51 -8.05 0.91
CA GLN A 17 0.49 -7.73 1.91
C GLN A 17 0.81 -8.34 3.28
N THR A 18 1.30 -9.58 3.30
CA THR A 18 1.69 -10.27 4.54
C THR A 18 2.92 -9.63 5.18
N ALA A 19 3.91 -9.23 4.38
CA ALA A 19 5.09 -8.52 4.86
C ALA A 19 4.72 -7.13 5.43
N LEU A 20 3.82 -6.41 4.75
CA LEU A 20 3.28 -5.13 5.20
C LEU A 20 2.50 -5.28 6.51
N ASP A 21 1.63 -6.29 6.62
CA ASP A 21 0.88 -6.60 7.84
C ASP A 21 1.81 -6.82 9.03
N ARG A 22 2.82 -7.69 8.87
CA ARG A 22 3.81 -7.98 9.90
C ARG A 22 4.63 -6.76 10.28
N ALA A 23 5.05 -5.96 9.29
CA ALA A 23 5.81 -4.74 9.53
C ALA A 23 5.00 -3.72 10.33
N LEU A 24 3.71 -3.53 10.00
CA LEU A 24 2.82 -2.63 10.75
C LEU A 24 2.47 -3.18 12.13
N ALA A 25 2.31 -4.49 12.29
CA ALA A 25 2.04 -5.12 13.58
C ALA A 25 3.25 -5.03 14.54
N ALA A 26 4.46 -5.18 14.01
CA ALA A 26 5.71 -4.99 14.75
C ALA A 26 6.04 -3.50 14.99
N HIS A 27 5.32 -2.58 14.34
CA HIS A 27 5.51 -1.15 14.53
C HIS A 27 4.76 -0.70 15.79
N ASP A 28 5.49 -0.44 16.87
CA ASP A 28 4.90 -0.01 18.14
C ASP A 28 4.30 1.40 18.08
N SER A 29 4.75 2.27 17.16
CA SER A 29 4.26 3.64 17.06
C SER A 29 2.87 3.76 16.41
N GLU A 30 2.15 4.82 16.76
CA GLU A 30 0.85 5.18 16.19
C GLU A 30 0.92 5.66 14.73
N ASP A 31 2.14 5.85 14.21
CA ASP A 31 2.43 6.39 12.89
C ASP A 31 3.53 5.57 12.20
N ALA A 32 3.30 5.17 10.95
CA ALA A 32 4.23 4.42 10.13
C ALA A 32 4.24 4.97 8.69
N PHE A 33 5.41 4.98 8.06
CA PHE A 33 5.56 5.38 6.65
C PHE A 33 6.03 4.20 5.83
N VAL A 34 5.43 4.02 4.66
CA VAL A 34 5.78 2.95 3.72
C VAL A 34 6.01 3.56 2.35
N HIS A 35 7.08 3.13 1.68
CA HIS A 35 7.40 3.57 0.34
C HIS A 35 6.31 3.15 -0.66
N TYR A 36 6.03 4.02 -1.64
CA TYR A 36 4.99 3.79 -2.64
C TYR A 36 5.13 2.45 -3.38
N PRO A 37 6.33 2.02 -3.84
CA PRO A 37 6.46 0.75 -4.54
C PRO A 37 6.00 -0.45 -3.70
N HIS A 38 6.28 -0.48 -2.39
CA HIS A 38 5.90 -1.60 -1.53
C HIS A 38 4.37 -1.74 -1.39
N VAL A 39 3.66 -0.61 -1.22
CA VAL A 39 2.19 -0.65 -1.19
C VAL A 39 1.60 -0.92 -2.58
N ALA A 40 2.26 -0.47 -3.64
CA ALA A 40 1.82 -0.73 -5.00
C ALA A 40 1.96 -2.22 -5.37
N PHE A 41 3.04 -2.88 -4.95
CA PHE A 41 3.18 -4.33 -5.11
C PHE A 41 2.22 -5.12 -4.22
N ALA A 42 1.88 -4.61 -3.03
CA ALA A 42 0.88 -5.23 -2.16
C ALA A 42 -0.55 -5.09 -2.72
N PHE A 43 -0.88 -3.94 -3.32
CA PHE A 43 -2.20 -3.63 -3.84
C PHE A 43 -2.11 -3.13 -5.30
N PRO A 44 -1.75 -3.99 -6.25
CA PRO A 44 -1.64 -3.58 -7.64
C PRO A 44 -3.04 -3.32 -8.22
N SER A 45 -3.17 -2.19 -8.90
CA SER A 45 -4.32 -1.90 -9.75
C SER A 45 -4.24 -2.70 -11.05
N SER A 46 -5.40 -3.01 -11.61
CA SER A 46 -5.50 -3.60 -12.94
C SER A 46 -5.05 -2.64 -14.06
N SER A 47 -4.98 -1.34 -13.76
CA SER A 47 -4.48 -0.33 -14.70
C SER A 47 -2.96 -0.20 -14.62
N PRO A 48 -2.26 -0.02 -15.76
CA PRO A 48 -0.83 0.25 -15.76
C PRO A 48 -0.53 1.58 -15.06
N ASN A 49 0.67 1.69 -14.50
CA ASN A 49 1.14 2.95 -13.92
C ASN A 49 1.55 3.92 -15.05
N PRO A 50 0.92 5.10 -15.14
CA PRO A 50 1.22 6.05 -16.20
C PRO A 50 2.53 6.83 -15.96
N TYR A 51 3.12 6.74 -14.76
CA TYR A 51 4.27 7.54 -14.34
C TYR A 51 5.58 6.74 -14.21
N SER A 52 5.52 5.42 -14.06
CA SER A 52 6.69 4.55 -13.95
C SER A 52 6.37 3.15 -14.48
N GLY A 53 7.36 2.50 -15.11
CA GLY A 53 7.28 1.10 -15.54
C GLY A 53 7.79 0.09 -14.52
N ASP A 54 8.42 0.57 -13.43
CA ASP A 54 9.13 -0.26 -12.45
C ASP A 54 8.19 -0.91 -11.43
N TYR A 55 7.04 -0.29 -11.17
CA TYR A 55 6.03 -0.78 -10.22
C TYR A 55 4.61 -0.50 -10.71
N PRO A 56 3.64 -1.37 -10.36
CA PRO A 56 2.24 -1.21 -10.78
C PRO A 56 1.60 0.05 -10.19
N LEU A 57 0.46 0.45 -10.73
CA LEU A 57 -0.32 1.54 -10.15
C LEU A 57 -0.93 1.07 -8.84
N LEU A 58 -0.86 1.86 -7.77
CA LEU A 58 -1.49 1.52 -6.50
C LEU A 58 -3.03 1.54 -6.62
N ASN A 59 -3.67 0.45 -6.22
CA ASN A 59 -5.11 0.41 -5.94
C ASN A 59 -5.38 1.02 -4.55
N TYR A 60 -5.55 2.34 -4.50
CA TYR A 60 -5.74 3.06 -3.24
C TYR A 60 -7.03 2.64 -2.49
N ARG A 61 -8.06 2.21 -3.23
CA ARG A 61 -9.31 1.73 -2.64
C ARG A 61 -9.08 0.46 -1.83
N GLU A 62 -8.46 -0.54 -2.43
CA GLU A 62 -8.19 -1.83 -1.78
C GLU A 62 -7.23 -1.66 -0.60
N LEU A 63 -6.20 -0.84 -0.76
CA LEU A 63 -5.30 -0.48 0.34
C LEU A 63 -6.05 0.15 1.53
N LYS A 64 -6.97 1.09 1.25
CA LYS A 64 -7.76 1.76 2.30
C LYS A 64 -8.70 0.79 3.01
N GLU A 65 -9.40 -0.08 2.26
CA GLU A 65 -10.27 -1.12 2.82
C GLU A 65 -9.47 -2.10 3.70
N TRP A 66 -8.34 -2.59 3.20
CA TRP A 66 -7.43 -3.47 3.92
C TRP A 66 -6.90 -2.85 5.22
N ALA A 67 -6.43 -1.60 5.15
CA ALA A 67 -5.90 -0.90 6.30
C ALA A 67 -6.98 -0.61 7.35
N THR A 68 -8.16 -0.19 6.91
CA THR A 68 -9.30 0.11 7.80
C THR A 68 -9.72 -1.15 8.56
N SER A 69 -9.75 -2.31 7.92
CA SER A 69 -10.06 -3.60 8.58
C SER A 69 -9.09 -3.98 9.71
N ARG A 70 -7.89 -3.37 9.73
CA ARG A 70 -6.82 -3.59 10.70
C ARG A 70 -6.64 -2.42 11.67
N GLY A 71 -7.58 -1.46 11.68
CA GLY A 71 -7.50 -0.28 12.54
C GLY A 71 -6.51 0.78 12.07
N TRP A 72 -6.06 0.72 10.81
CA TRP A 72 -5.17 1.73 10.23
C TRP A 72 -5.94 2.70 9.33
N ARG A 73 -5.53 3.96 9.34
CA ARG A 73 -5.92 4.97 8.35
C ARG A 73 -4.74 5.23 7.43
N VAL A 74 -5.05 5.46 6.16
CA VAL A 74 -4.06 5.61 5.10
C VAL A 74 -4.19 7.00 4.48
N ARG A 75 -3.06 7.71 4.35
CA ARG A 75 -2.96 8.98 3.63
C ARG A 75 -1.66 9.03 2.81
N PRO A 76 -1.66 9.64 1.62
CA PRO A 76 -0.41 10.00 0.96
C PRO A 76 0.35 11.01 1.84
N ALA A 77 1.67 10.86 1.94
CA ALA A 77 2.58 11.77 2.65
C ALA A 77 3.56 12.40 1.65
N PRO A 78 3.09 13.34 0.81
CA PRO A 78 3.96 14.05 -0.14
C PRO A 78 5.06 14.85 0.55
N GLU A 79 4.86 15.25 1.81
CA GLU A 79 5.89 15.90 2.64
C GLU A 79 7.11 15.01 2.92
N ARG A 80 6.97 13.68 2.73
CA ARG A 80 8.05 12.70 2.85
C ARG A 80 8.58 12.22 1.49
N ALA A 81 8.06 12.74 0.38
CA ALA A 81 8.52 12.32 -0.93
C ALA A 81 9.98 12.77 -1.16
N PRO A 82 10.86 11.88 -1.64
CA PRO A 82 12.20 12.28 -2.10
C PRO A 82 12.10 13.37 -3.16
N ALA A 83 13.08 14.28 -3.19
CA ALA A 83 13.17 15.31 -4.23
C ALA A 83 13.32 14.63 -5.61
N GLY A 84 12.22 14.51 -6.35
CA GLY A 84 12.15 13.82 -7.64
C GLY A 84 10.87 12.98 -7.83
N ASP A 85 10.31 12.43 -6.75
CA ASP A 85 9.18 11.49 -6.79
C ASP A 85 7.84 12.13 -6.40
N LYS A 86 7.51 13.25 -7.06
CA LYS A 86 6.27 13.99 -6.80
C LYS A 86 4.99 13.21 -7.12
N TYR A 87 5.09 12.16 -7.95
CA TYR A 87 3.95 11.38 -8.43
C TYR A 87 3.74 10.06 -7.68
N SER A 88 4.67 9.67 -6.81
CA SER A 88 4.60 8.43 -6.04
C SER A 88 5.00 8.68 -4.59
N PRO A 89 4.25 9.56 -3.88
CA PRO A 89 4.60 9.89 -2.51
C PRO A 89 4.46 8.66 -1.61
N PRO A 90 5.29 8.55 -0.56
CA PRO A 90 5.13 7.53 0.47
C PRO A 90 3.72 7.55 1.05
N VAL A 91 3.30 6.40 1.56
CA VAL A 91 2.01 6.22 2.20
C VAL A 91 2.20 6.19 3.71
N ARG A 92 1.47 7.05 4.40
CA ARG A 92 1.42 7.15 5.85
C ARG A 92 0.25 6.34 6.39
N PHE A 93 0.56 5.48 7.35
CA PHE A 93 -0.36 4.68 8.13
C PHE A 93 -0.45 5.27 9.53
N THR A 94 -1.65 5.62 9.96
CA THR A 94 -1.90 6.05 11.35
C THR A 94 -2.84 5.07 12.01
N ARG A 95 -2.57 4.69 13.26
CA ARG A 95 -3.54 3.92 14.05
C ARG A 95 -4.78 4.78 14.22
N GLY A 96 -5.87 4.38 13.58
CA GLY A 96 -7.17 4.91 13.90
C GLY A 96 -7.63 4.24 15.17
N ARG A 97 -7.93 5.00 16.23
CA ARG A 97 -9.01 4.55 17.11
C ARG A 97 -10.18 4.29 16.19
N ALA A 98 -10.66 3.05 16.15
CA ALA A 98 -11.86 2.69 15.41
C ALA A 98 -12.90 3.74 15.78
N HIS A 99 -13.32 4.58 14.83
CA HIS A 99 -14.53 5.34 15.04
C HIS A 99 -15.62 4.27 15.02
N HIS A 100 -15.98 3.82 16.22
CA HIS A 100 -17.31 3.31 16.50
C HIS A 100 -18.26 4.38 15.94
N LEU A 101 -18.82 4.11 14.75
CA LEU A 101 -19.99 4.84 14.30
C LEU A 101 -21.12 4.47 15.27
N PRO A 102 -21.81 5.44 15.87
CA PRO A 102 -22.99 5.17 16.70
C PRO A 102 -24.13 4.58 15.87
#